data_AF-A0A8E2DE92-F1
#
_entry.id   AF-A0A8E2DE92-F1
#
_cell.length_a   1.000
_cell.length_b   1.000
_cell.length_c   1.000
_cell.angle_alpha   90.00
_cell.angle_beta   90.00
_cell.angle_gamma   90.00
#
_symmetry.space_group_name_H-M   'P 1'
#
loop_
_entity.id
_entity.type
_entity.pdbx_description
1 polymer ?
#
loop_
_entity_poly.entity_id
_entity_poly.type
_entity_poly.pdbx_seq_one_letter_code
_entity_poly.pdbx_strand_id
1 'polypeptide(L)' 'QSILSSMTTHSHLGVSSLPPELIDMIVEYLHDDCHALIACSLTSKAWVPSSRKHLF' A
#
# COMPACT_ATOMS: atom_id res chain seq x y z
N GLN A 1 14.98 -20.89 -2.31
CA GLN A 1 14.21 -19.95 -1.47
C GLN A 1 13.43 -19.03 -2.43
N SER A 2 12.71 -19.56 -3.41
CA SER A 2 11.41 -20.23 -3.27
C SER A 2 10.35 -19.28 -2.68
N ILE A 3 9.48 -18.87 -3.60
CA ILE A 3 8.02 -18.65 -3.50
C ILE A 3 7.49 -17.32 -2.93
N LEU A 4 6.62 -16.71 -3.76
CA LEU A 4 5.61 -15.67 -3.51
C LEU A 4 6.12 -14.22 -3.74
N SER A 5 5.78 -13.52 -4.84
CA SER A 5 4.44 -13.39 -5.40
C SER A 5 4.47 -13.29 -6.93
N SER A 6 3.97 -14.35 -7.55
CA SER A 6 3.19 -14.22 -8.79
C SER A 6 2.03 -13.23 -8.57
N MET A 7 1.55 -12.67 -9.68
CA MET A 7 0.24 -12.03 -9.87
C MET A 7 0.19 -10.52 -9.68
N THR A 8 0.55 -9.79 -10.75
CA THR A 8 -0.45 -8.88 -11.32
C THR A 8 -0.33 -8.91 -12.84
N THR A 9 -1.08 -9.84 -13.43
CA THR A 9 -1.54 -9.77 -14.80
C THR A 9 -2.02 -8.33 -15.06
N HIS A 10 -1.34 -7.57 -15.92
CA HIS A 10 -1.84 -6.27 -16.39
C HIS A 10 -3.00 -6.50 -17.37
N SER A 11 -4.13 -6.99 -16.86
CA SER A 11 -5.41 -6.88 -17.53
C SER A 11 -5.89 -5.44 -17.38
N HIS A 12 -5.56 -4.63 -18.38
CA HIS A 12 -6.10 -3.30 -18.60
C HIS A 12 -7.62 -3.43 -18.84
N LEU A 13 -8.43 -2.96 -17.88
CA LEU A 13 -9.83 -2.50 -17.94
C LEU A 13 -10.49 -2.71 -16.54
N GLY A 14 -10.11 -1.92 -15.54
CA GLY A 14 -10.73 -2.02 -14.19
C GLY A 14 -10.05 -1.19 -13.12
N VAL A 15 -10.50 0.07 -12.99
CA VAL A 15 -10.55 0.92 -11.78
C VAL A 15 -9.43 0.75 -10.71
N SER A 16 -8.58 1.78 -10.66
CA SER A 16 -8.01 2.44 -9.47
C SER A 16 -7.07 1.66 -8.52
N SER A 17 -5.87 1.32 -8.97
CA SER A 17 -4.73 1.22 -8.04
C SER A 17 -3.86 2.48 -8.19
N LEU A 18 -3.70 3.27 -7.12
CA LEU A 18 -2.69 4.33 -7.12
C LEU A 18 -1.29 3.72 -7.36
N PRO A 19 -0.40 4.42 -8.08
CA PRO A 19 1.00 4.06 -8.15
C PRO A 19 1.61 3.94 -6.74
N PRO A 20 2.51 2.96 -6.51
CA PRO A 20 3.14 2.75 -5.21
C PRO A 20 3.93 3.98 -4.74
N GLU A 21 4.49 4.78 -5.64
CA GLU A 21 5.21 6.01 -5.30
C GLU A 21 4.30 7.04 -4.63
N LEU A 22 3.03 7.13 -5.07
CA LEU A 22 2.06 8.01 -4.44
C LEU A 22 1.60 7.47 -3.08
N ILE A 23 1.47 6.14 -2.94
CA ILE A 23 1.14 5.50 -1.67
C ILE A 23 2.24 5.80 -0.64
N ASP A 24 3.51 5.64 -1.03
CA ASP A 24 4.65 5.92 -0.16
C ASP A 24 4.70 7.39 0.26
N MET A 25 4.49 8.32 -0.67
CA MET A 25 4.43 9.76 -0.35
C MET A 25 3.31 10.07 0.65
N ILE A 26 2.12 9.50 0.46
CA ILE A 26 0.99 9.69 1.38
C ILE A 26 1.34 9.14 2.77
N VAL A 27 1.87 7.93 2.84
CA VAL A 27 2.29 7.31 4.10
C VAL A 27 3.39 8.12 4.79
N GLU A 28 4.34 8.69 4.05
CA GLU A 28 5.35 9.61 4.59
C GLU A 28 4.71 10.87 5.18
N TYR A 29 3.67 11.43 4.56
CA TYR A 29 2.93 12.56 5.16
C TYR A 29 2.13 12.17 6.40
N LEU A 30 1.68 10.91 6.49
CA LEU A 30 0.86 10.38 7.59
C LEU A 30 1.68 9.80 8.76
N HIS A 31 3.02 9.91 8.74
CA HIS A 31 3.89 9.26 9.72
C HIS A 31 3.57 9.57 11.20
N ASP A 32 3.06 10.77 11.49
CA ASP A 32 2.69 11.19 12.85
C ASP A 32 1.26 10.76 13.27
N ASP A 33 0.43 10.26 12.34
CA ASP A 33 -0.95 9.84 12.61
C ASP A 33 -1.13 8.32 12.42
N CYS A 34 -0.89 7.59 13.52
CA CYS A 34 -1.07 6.14 13.56
C CYS A 34 -2.50 5.70 13.22
N HIS A 35 -3.54 6.47 13.56
CA HIS A 35 -4.92 6.11 13.25
C HIS A 35 -5.16 6.18 11.74
N ALA A 36 -4.63 7.22 11.09
CA ALA A 36 -4.71 7.37 9.65
C ALA A 36 -3.90 6.28 8.92
N LEU A 37 -2.70 5.92 9.41
CA LEU A 37 -1.92 4.80 8.87
C LEU A 37 -2.65 3.45 8.98
N ILE A 38 -3.35 3.20 10.10
CA ILE A 38 -4.18 2.00 10.27
C ILE A 38 -5.34 2.02 9.27
N ALA A 39 -6.05 3.14 9.10
CA ALA A 39 -7.13 3.25 8.13
C ALA A 39 -6.65 3.04 6.67
N CYS A 40 -5.47 3.55 6.32
CA CYS A 40 -4.81 3.28 5.04
C CYS A 40 -4.48 1.80 4.85
N SER A 41 -4.03 1.10 5.91
CA SER A 41 -3.77 -0.34 5.83
C SER A 41 -5.04 -1.18 5.57
N LEU A 42 -6.22 -0.66 5.92
CA LEU A 42 -7.51 -1.32 5.74
C LEU A 42 -8.16 -1.06 4.38
N THR A 43 -7.70 -0.06 3.61
CA THR A 43 -8.33 0.32 2.33
C THR A 43 -7.99 -0.65 1.20
N SER A 44 -6.73 -1.11 1.12
CA SER A 44 -6.32 -2.11 0.13
C SER A 44 -4.99 -2.77 0.51
N LYS A 45 -4.78 -3.99 0.02
CA LYS A 45 -3.53 -4.77 0.21
C LYS A 45 -2.28 -4.02 -0.27
N ALA A 46 -2.42 -3.10 -1.22
CA ALA A 46 -1.32 -2.29 -1.75
C ALA A 46 -0.73 -1.31 -0.73
N TRP A 47 -1.52 -0.87 0.26
CA TRP A 47 -1.11 0.12 1.28
C TRP A 47 -0.45 -0.53 2.50
N VAL A 48 -0.75 -1.81 2.74
CA VAL A 48 -0.23 -2.58 3.88
C VAL A 48 1.31 -2.58 4.00
N PRO A 49 2.12 -2.79 2.93
CA PRO A 49 3.57 -2.76 3.05
C PRO A 49 4.10 -1.38 3.46
N SER A 50 3.58 -0.30 2.86
CA SER A 50 3.98 1.07 3.18
C SER A 50 3.52 1.48 4.58
N SER A 51 2.25 1.27 4.95
CA SER A 51 1.74 1.58 6.30
C SER A 51 2.49 0.82 7.41
N ARG A 52 2.88 -0.45 7.18
CA ARG A 52 3.64 -1.20 8.19
C ARG A 52 5.05 -0.67 8.44
N LYS A 53 5.69 -0.04 7.46
CA LYS A 53 7.03 0.57 7.60
C LYS A 53 7.06 1.69 8.65
N HIS A 54 5.91 2.34 8.89
CA HIS A 54 5.80 3.46 9.83
C HIS A 54 5.09 3.10 11.14
N LEU A 55 4.40 1.95 11.19
CA LEU A 55 3.71 1.45 12.39
C LEU A 55 4.55 0.45 13.23
N PHE A 56 5.60 -0.16 12.66
CA PHE A 56 6.47 -1.16 13.30
C PHE A 56 7.94 -0.86 13.03
#